data_AF-A0A6I3MGB0-F1
#
_entry.id   AF-A0A6I3MGB0-F1
#
_cell.length_a   1.000
_cell.length_b   1.000
_cell.length_c   1.000
_cell.angle_alpha   90.00
_cell.angle_beta   90.00
_cell.angle_gamma   90.00
#
_symmetry.space_group_name_H-M   'P 1'
#
loop_
_entity.id
_entity.type
_entity.pdbx_description
1 polymer ?
#
loop_
_entity_poly.entity_id
_entity_poly.type
_entity_poly.pdbx_seq_one_letter_code
_entity_poly.pdbx_strand_id
1 'polypeptide(L)'
;MRTSRHGNRRTDAGQGARRGRRPRQRDRRLVRDHQGRPGRAWHPRAVPDGRGAAGPLHRSTRVDHPRAPVARHARRLKRGTGRASLPGLAARTVSRVSEILILGNGVRIPAIGLGVFQSPPDETAAAVETALRIGYRHIDTAAAYGNERQVGEGIRRSGLDRDDVFIETKVWPSDYGYDETLHAWEKSTRKLGVDRLDLLILHQQAANLFDRTIAAYRALESLLADGRVRAIGVSNFTPAALDRLMAEVDVVPAVNQVELHPYHSQPALQEAHAARGILTQAWSPIGGITFYPGPWGDERRNVMQDETIGAIAAAHGKSPAQVMLRWHVQQGRSAIPKSTNPARIAENFDVFDFDLSADDLARIDALDTGEGSGPDPDREFGERMLFPIPED
;
A
#
# COMPACT_ATOMS: atom_id res chain seq x y z
N MET A 1 43.60 55.38 25.89
CA MET A 1 44.80 55.57 26.74
C MET A 1 44.88 54.44 27.77
N ARG A 2 46.10 53.92 28.05
CA ARG A 2 46.60 53.25 29.30
C ARG A 2 45.62 52.35 30.11
N THR A 3 45.73 51.01 30.07
CA THR A 3 46.54 50.10 30.96
C THR A 3 46.12 50.10 32.45
N SER A 4 45.80 48.94 33.08
CA SER A 4 46.73 47.97 33.73
C SER A 4 45.95 46.70 34.19
N ARG A 5 46.44 45.43 34.18
CA ARG A 5 47.44 44.74 35.08
C ARG A 5 47.11 44.87 36.59
N HIS A 6 47.19 43.90 37.52
CA HIS A 6 47.50 42.45 37.66
C HIS A 6 46.70 41.93 38.91
N GLY A 7 46.63 40.65 39.35
CA GLY A 7 47.08 39.34 38.85
C GLY A 7 47.68 38.40 39.94
N ASN A 8 47.27 37.10 39.98
CA ASN A 8 47.89 35.93 40.65
C ASN A 8 47.73 35.71 42.20
N ARG A 9 47.14 34.57 42.64
CA ARG A 9 47.82 33.44 43.35
C ARG A 9 46.88 32.32 43.86
N ARG A 10 47.47 31.13 44.05
CA ARG A 10 46.87 29.86 44.55
C ARG A 10 46.86 29.77 46.08
N THR A 11 45.97 28.95 46.64
CA THR A 11 46.20 28.16 47.87
C THR A 11 45.62 26.75 47.71
N ASP A 12 46.05 25.82 48.56
CA ASP A 12 45.91 24.36 48.39
C ASP A 12 45.34 23.69 49.67
N ALA A 13 44.94 22.42 49.55
CA ALA A 13 44.71 21.43 50.60
C ALA A 13 43.66 21.66 51.74
N GLY A 14 42.58 20.86 51.69
CA GLY A 14 42.50 19.71 52.62
C GLY A 14 41.51 19.69 53.81
N GLN A 15 40.85 18.52 53.94
CA GLN A 15 40.17 17.92 55.13
C GLN A 15 38.65 18.15 55.33
N GLY A 16 37.94 17.06 55.63
CA GLY A 16 36.50 17.05 55.98
C GLY A 16 35.81 15.69 55.78
N ALA A 17 35.91 14.78 56.75
CA ALA A 17 35.40 13.41 56.62
C ALA A 17 33.87 13.26 56.77
N ARG A 18 33.25 12.30 56.06
CA ARG A 18 31.97 11.67 56.46
C ARG A 18 31.95 10.17 56.19
N ARG A 19 31.59 9.39 57.21
CA ARG A 19 31.35 7.93 57.12
C ARG A 19 29.90 7.63 56.76
N GLY A 20 29.72 6.72 55.79
CA GLY A 20 28.78 5.60 55.88
C GLY A 20 27.26 5.83 55.75
N ARG A 21 26.70 5.33 54.63
CA ARG A 21 25.47 4.50 54.62
C ARG A 21 25.50 3.61 53.37
N ARG A 22 25.19 2.32 53.52
CA ARG A 22 25.18 1.32 52.43
C ARG A 22 23.93 1.47 51.55
N PRO A 23 24.02 1.38 50.21
CA PRO A 23 22.88 1.03 49.38
C PRO A 23 22.62 -0.48 49.41
N ARG A 24 21.34 -0.88 49.29
CA ARG A 24 20.90 -2.28 49.27
C ARG A 24 21.16 -2.91 47.90
N GLN A 25 21.57 -4.18 47.88
CA GLN A 25 21.52 -5.00 46.65
C GLN A 25 20.07 -5.09 46.15
N ARG A 26 19.89 -5.00 44.82
CA ARG A 26 18.72 -5.53 44.12
C ARG A 26 19.16 -6.72 43.29
N ASP A 27 18.34 -7.77 43.27
CA ASP A 27 18.67 -9.05 42.67
C ASP A 27 18.91 -8.96 41.16
N ARG A 28 20.03 -9.56 40.72
CA ARG A 28 20.18 -9.98 39.33
C ARG A 28 19.35 -11.24 39.12
N ARG A 29 18.18 -11.11 38.48
CA ARG A 29 17.54 -12.27 37.84
C ARG A 29 18.11 -12.45 36.43
N LEU A 30 18.37 -13.71 36.10
CA LEU A 30 19.02 -14.14 34.87
C LEU A 30 18.12 -13.83 33.66
N VAL A 31 18.64 -13.06 32.71
CA VAL A 31 18.15 -13.08 31.33
C VAL A 31 18.65 -14.39 30.72
N ARG A 32 17.73 -15.24 30.25
CA ARG A 32 18.08 -16.43 29.46
C ARG A 32 18.24 -16.02 28.00
N ASP A 33 19.35 -16.41 27.38
CA ASP A 33 19.48 -16.39 25.93
C ASP A 33 18.40 -17.27 25.30
N HIS A 34 17.47 -16.66 24.58
CA HIS A 34 16.70 -17.34 23.55
C HIS A 34 17.25 -16.94 22.19
N GLN A 35 18.03 -17.85 21.60
CA GLN A 35 18.41 -17.78 20.19
C GLN A 35 17.16 -17.96 19.32
N GLY A 36 16.48 -16.85 19.02
CA GLY A 36 15.39 -16.80 18.06
C GLY A 36 15.92 -17.17 16.67
N ARG A 37 15.29 -18.16 16.04
CA ARG A 37 15.61 -18.53 14.65
C ARG A 37 15.20 -17.39 13.72
N PRO A 38 16.00 -17.02 12.71
CA PRO A 38 15.62 -15.97 11.77
C PRO A 38 14.36 -16.37 11.00
N GLY A 39 13.38 -15.45 10.96
CA GLY A 39 12.15 -15.62 10.20
C GLY A 39 12.41 -15.86 8.71
N ARG A 40 11.56 -16.67 8.07
CA ARG A 40 11.68 -16.94 6.63
C ARG A 40 11.27 -15.69 5.84
N ALA A 41 12.19 -15.18 5.03
CA ALA A 41 11.90 -14.12 4.06
C ALA A 41 10.86 -14.60 3.02
N TRP A 42 10.06 -13.65 2.53
CA TRP A 42 9.10 -13.87 1.47
C TRP A 42 9.80 -13.98 0.10
N HIS A 43 9.36 -14.90 -0.75
CA HIS A 43 9.91 -15.12 -2.09
C HIS A 43 8.76 -15.31 -3.10
N PRO A 44 8.73 -14.56 -4.22
CA PRO A 44 7.94 -14.95 -5.38
C PRO A 44 8.57 -16.19 -6.02
N ARG A 45 7.75 -17.19 -6.38
CA ARG A 45 8.23 -18.40 -7.09
C ARG A 45 8.40 -18.09 -8.57
N ALA A 46 9.55 -18.48 -9.13
CA ALA A 46 9.77 -18.42 -10.58
C ALA A 46 8.83 -19.39 -11.32
N VAL A 47 8.35 -18.97 -12.49
CA VAL A 47 7.59 -19.79 -13.43
C VAL A 47 8.58 -20.48 -14.38
N PRO A 48 8.55 -21.82 -14.55
CA PRO A 48 9.41 -22.50 -15.52
C PRO A 48 8.90 -22.32 -16.96
N ASP A 49 9.80 -21.97 -17.87
CA ASP A 49 9.51 -21.94 -19.31
C ASP A 49 9.21 -23.34 -19.89
N GLY A 50 8.12 -23.46 -20.64
CA GLY A 50 7.70 -24.69 -21.29
C GLY A 50 7.90 -24.66 -22.81
N ARG A 51 9.02 -25.19 -23.33
CA ARG A 51 9.16 -25.54 -24.76
C ARG A 51 9.70 -26.95 -24.96
N GLY A 52 8.93 -27.76 -25.69
CA GLY A 52 9.42 -28.85 -26.53
C GLY A 52 9.51 -30.26 -25.92
N ALA A 53 8.65 -31.17 -26.39
CA ALA A 53 9.04 -32.38 -27.13
C ALA A 53 7.79 -33.27 -27.40
N ALA A 54 7.81 -34.10 -28.45
CA ALA A 54 6.66 -34.88 -28.90
C ALA A 54 6.90 -36.40 -28.95
N GLY A 55 5.89 -37.16 -28.52
CA GLY A 55 5.65 -38.57 -28.87
C GLY A 55 6.37 -39.65 -28.03
N PRO A 56 6.03 -40.95 -28.19
CA PRO A 56 4.98 -41.51 -29.06
C PRO A 56 3.93 -42.45 -28.38
N LEU A 57 2.83 -42.62 -29.11
CA LEU A 57 1.78 -43.67 -29.10
C LEU A 57 1.95 -44.95 -28.23
N HIS A 58 0.87 -45.36 -27.56
CA HIS A 58 0.48 -46.79 -27.44
C HIS A 58 -1.06 -47.00 -27.43
N ARG A 59 -1.50 -48.21 -27.81
CA ARG A 59 -2.89 -48.56 -28.21
C ARG A 59 -3.80 -49.06 -27.06
N SER A 60 -5.13 -48.93 -27.28
CA SER A 60 -6.22 -49.86 -26.86
C SER A 60 -6.51 -49.94 -25.35
N THR A 61 -7.76 -49.88 -24.85
CA THR A 61 -8.97 -50.62 -25.29
C THR A 61 -10.28 -49.81 -25.21
N ARG A 62 -11.34 -50.31 -25.87
CA ARG A 62 -12.73 -49.83 -25.74
C ARG A 62 -13.45 -50.54 -24.58
N VAL A 63 -14.40 -49.85 -23.95
CA VAL A 63 -15.61 -50.46 -23.35
C VAL A 63 -16.81 -49.59 -23.71
N ASP A 64 -17.88 -50.23 -24.21
CA ASP A 64 -19.10 -49.56 -24.68
C ASP A 64 -20.12 -49.32 -23.56
N HIS A 65 -20.90 -48.24 -23.67
CA HIS A 65 -22.17 -48.07 -22.96
C HIS A 65 -23.29 -47.62 -23.93
N PRO A 66 -24.49 -48.24 -23.89
CA PRO A 66 -25.52 -48.08 -24.92
C PRO A 66 -26.32 -46.78 -24.79
N ARG A 67 -26.72 -46.24 -25.95
CA ARG A 67 -27.65 -45.10 -26.05
C ARG A 67 -29.11 -45.60 -26.11
N ALA A 68 -29.99 -44.99 -25.32
CA ALA A 68 -31.44 -45.14 -25.43
C ALA A 68 -32.05 -44.16 -26.47
N PRO A 69 -33.21 -44.46 -27.08
CA PRO A 69 -33.70 -43.74 -28.26
C PRO A 69 -34.49 -42.46 -27.93
N VAL A 70 -34.39 -41.46 -28.81
CA VAL A 70 -35.19 -40.23 -28.76
C VAL A 70 -36.39 -40.34 -29.70
N ALA A 71 -37.59 -40.52 -29.16
CA ALA A 71 -38.83 -40.48 -29.92
C ALA A 71 -39.40 -39.05 -29.95
N ARG A 72 -39.58 -38.49 -31.15
CA ARG A 72 -40.31 -37.23 -31.36
C ARG A 72 -41.81 -37.45 -31.11
N HIS A 73 -42.45 -36.63 -30.27
CA HIS A 73 -43.89 -36.40 -30.31
C HIS A 73 -44.18 -34.92 -30.04
N ALA A 74 -44.78 -34.25 -31.03
CA ALA A 74 -45.23 -32.86 -30.88
C ALA A 74 -46.60 -32.84 -30.19
N ARG A 75 -46.75 -32.07 -29.11
CA ARG A 75 -48.07 -31.66 -28.60
C ARG A 75 -48.11 -30.15 -28.37
N ARG A 76 -49.06 -29.53 -29.06
CA ARG A 76 -49.37 -28.10 -29.04
C ARG A 76 -50.41 -27.86 -27.94
N LEU A 77 -50.07 -27.08 -26.91
CA LEU A 77 -51.02 -26.62 -25.90
C LEU A 77 -51.03 -25.09 -25.86
N LYS A 78 -52.23 -24.50 -26.01
CA LYS A 78 -52.51 -23.07 -25.76
C LYS A 78 -53.14 -22.94 -24.38
N ARG A 79 -52.89 -21.77 -23.75
CA ARG A 79 -53.32 -21.22 -22.43
C ARG A 79 -52.05 -20.99 -21.57
N GLY A 80 -51.67 -19.80 -21.13
CA GLY A 80 -52.29 -18.47 -21.22
C GLY A 80 -52.82 -18.00 -19.87
N THR A 81 -52.01 -17.21 -19.14
CA THR A 81 -52.37 -16.26 -18.07
C THR A 81 -51.10 -15.54 -17.56
N GLY A 82 -51.25 -14.31 -17.06
CA GLY A 82 -50.39 -13.74 -16.02
C GLY A 82 -48.92 -13.43 -16.33
N ARG A 83 -48.63 -12.34 -17.06
CA ARG A 83 -47.30 -11.69 -16.97
C ARG A 83 -47.29 -10.76 -15.76
N ALA A 84 -46.93 -11.29 -14.59
CA ALA A 84 -46.69 -10.47 -13.41
C ALA A 84 -45.43 -9.62 -13.64
N SER A 85 -45.64 -8.33 -13.91
CA SER A 85 -44.56 -7.34 -13.95
C SER A 85 -44.11 -7.03 -12.53
N LEU A 86 -42.94 -7.53 -12.15
CA LEU A 86 -42.25 -7.09 -10.94
C LEU A 86 -42.01 -5.57 -11.03
N PRO A 87 -42.32 -4.78 -9.99
CA PRO A 87 -42.00 -3.35 -9.99
C PRO A 87 -40.48 -3.18 -10.05
N GLY A 88 -39.99 -2.46 -11.05
CA GLY A 88 -38.58 -2.13 -11.12
C GLY A 88 -38.20 -1.19 -10.00
N LEU A 89 -37.31 -1.62 -9.11
CA LEU A 89 -36.42 -0.66 -8.45
C LEU A 89 -35.56 -0.05 -9.55
N ALA A 90 -35.95 1.15 -9.99
CA ALA A 90 -35.00 2.06 -10.59
C ALA A 90 -34.01 2.46 -9.48
N ALA A 91 -32.96 1.65 -9.31
CA ALA A 91 -31.81 2.04 -8.53
C ALA A 91 -31.36 3.40 -9.06
N ARG A 92 -31.42 4.44 -8.23
CA ARG A 92 -30.86 5.75 -8.59
C ARG A 92 -29.37 5.52 -8.74
N THR A 93 -28.90 5.41 -9.99
CA THR A 93 -27.48 5.41 -10.31
C THR A 93 -26.93 6.80 -10.04
N VAL A 94 -26.78 7.13 -8.76
CA VAL A 94 -25.87 8.17 -8.32
C VAL A 94 -24.51 7.69 -8.82
N SER A 95 -23.91 8.45 -9.73
CA SER A 95 -22.54 8.17 -10.17
C SER A 95 -21.64 8.30 -8.94
N ARG A 96 -21.25 7.17 -8.35
CA ARG A 96 -20.31 7.11 -7.23
C ARG A 96 -18.91 7.38 -7.77
N VAL A 97 -18.65 8.63 -8.11
CA VAL A 97 -17.31 9.10 -8.47
C VAL A 97 -16.50 9.17 -7.18
N SER A 98 -15.26 8.67 -7.20
CA SER A 98 -14.36 8.86 -6.07
C SER A 98 -14.20 10.35 -5.78
N GLU A 99 -14.17 10.70 -4.50
CA GLU A 99 -13.64 12.00 -4.07
C GLU A 99 -12.24 12.21 -4.65
N ILE A 100 -11.89 13.46 -4.96
CA ILE A 100 -10.65 13.83 -5.64
C ILE A 100 -9.85 14.75 -4.73
N LEU A 101 -8.65 14.32 -4.37
CA LEU A 101 -7.68 15.11 -3.62
C LEU A 101 -6.73 15.83 -4.58
N ILE A 102 -6.13 16.92 -4.10
CA ILE A 102 -5.19 17.75 -4.87
C ILE A 102 -3.81 17.60 -4.25
N LEU A 103 -2.84 17.13 -5.02
CA LEU A 103 -1.44 17.05 -4.63
C LEU A 103 -0.80 18.46 -4.59
N GLY A 104 0.30 18.63 -3.87
CA GLY A 104 0.98 19.93 -3.74
C GLY A 104 1.38 20.58 -5.07
N ASN A 105 1.56 19.79 -6.14
CA ASN A 105 1.84 20.26 -7.51
C ASN A 105 0.57 20.47 -8.37
N GLY A 106 -0.62 20.44 -7.78
CA GLY A 106 -1.91 20.62 -8.46
C GLY A 106 -2.46 19.38 -9.17
N VAL A 107 -1.75 18.25 -9.17
CA VAL A 107 -2.25 16.99 -9.76
C VAL A 107 -3.44 16.47 -8.96
N ARG A 108 -4.49 16.07 -9.68
CA ARG A 108 -5.72 15.48 -9.14
C ARG A 108 -5.54 13.97 -8.97
N ILE A 109 -5.70 13.46 -7.76
CA ILE A 109 -5.63 12.03 -7.43
C ILE A 109 -6.98 11.56 -6.83
N PRO A 110 -7.54 10.41 -7.24
CA PRO A 110 -8.66 9.79 -6.53
C PRO A 110 -8.30 9.45 -5.08
N ALA A 111 -9.20 9.77 -4.15
CA ALA A 111 -9.02 9.44 -2.74
C ALA A 111 -8.94 7.92 -2.49
N ILE A 112 -9.64 7.11 -3.31
CA ILE A 112 -9.63 5.65 -3.19
C ILE A 112 -9.05 5.00 -4.46
N GLY A 113 -7.99 4.21 -4.27
CA GLY A 113 -7.35 3.40 -5.30
C GLY A 113 -7.41 1.89 -5.02
N LEU A 114 -7.10 1.06 -6.02
CA LEU A 114 -6.90 -0.37 -5.84
C LEU A 114 -5.41 -0.67 -5.69
N GLY A 115 -4.98 -1.17 -4.53
CA GLY A 115 -3.64 -1.75 -4.37
C GLY A 115 -3.58 -3.20 -4.85
N VAL A 116 -2.49 -3.62 -5.50
CA VAL A 116 -2.32 -5.01 -6.01
C VAL A 116 -1.19 -5.81 -5.34
N PHE A 117 -0.70 -5.38 -4.17
CA PHE A 117 0.31 -6.11 -3.40
C PHE A 117 -0.13 -7.54 -3.05
N GLN A 118 0.75 -8.52 -3.26
CA GLN A 118 0.48 -9.95 -3.07
C GLN A 118 -0.78 -10.45 -3.82
N SER A 119 -1.14 -9.84 -4.96
CA SER A 119 -2.09 -10.42 -5.91
C SER A 119 -1.34 -11.36 -6.86
N PRO A 120 -1.75 -12.63 -7.01
CA PRO A 120 -1.23 -13.50 -8.07
C PRO A 120 -1.36 -12.81 -9.43
N PRO A 121 -0.39 -12.97 -10.37
CA PRO A 121 -0.45 -12.29 -11.66
C PRO A 121 -1.75 -12.57 -12.44
N ASP A 122 -2.20 -13.82 -12.44
CA ASP A 122 -3.44 -14.29 -13.07
C ASP A 122 -4.71 -13.66 -12.47
N GLU A 123 -4.74 -13.41 -11.15
CA GLU A 123 -5.82 -12.66 -10.49
C GLU A 123 -5.72 -11.14 -10.72
N THR A 124 -4.51 -10.61 -10.89
CA THR A 124 -4.24 -9.15 -10.91
C THR A 124 -4.96 -8.45 -12.06
N ALA A 125 -4.88 -8.99 -13.29
CA ALA A 125 -5.53 -8.38 -14.44
C ALA A 125 -7.07 -8.31 -14.29
N ALA A 126 -7.67 -9.39 -13.77
CA ALA A 126 -9.12 -9.46 -13.53
C ALA A 126 -9.56 -8.51 -12.40
N ALA A 127 -8.76 -8.37 -11.35
CA ALA A 127 -9.03 -7.44 -10.25
C ALA A 127 -9.02 -5.97 -10.73
N VAL A 128 -8.01 -5.59 -11.51
CA VAL A 128 -7.89 -4.23 -12.10
C VAL A 128 -9.03 -3.95 -13.07
N GLU A 129 -9.31 -4.87 -14.00
CA GLU A 129 -10.46 -4.77 -14.94
C GLU A 129 -11.79 -4.60 -14.19
N THR A 130 -11.98 -5.35 -13.09
CA THR A 130 -13.17 -5.27 -12.24
C THR A 130 -13.29 -3.92 -11.53
N ALA A 131 -12.22 -3.43 -10.91
CA ALA A 131 -12.20 -2.15 -10.21
C ALA A 131 -12.52 -0.98 -11.16
N LEU A 132 -11.89 -0.95 -12.34
CA LEU A 132 -12.12 0.09 -13.35
C LEU A 132 -13.55 0.09 -13.88
N ARG A 133 -14.19 -1.09 -14.01
CA ARG A 133 -15.62 -1.21 -14.35
C ARG A 133 -16.56 -0.76 -13.24
N ILE A 134 -16.19 -0.96 -11.98
CA ILE A 134 -16.98 -0.53 -10.81
C ILE A 134 -16.98 1.00 -10.66
N GLY A 135 -15.84 1.65 -10.97
CA GLY A 135 -15.71 3.10 -10.92
C GLY A 135 -14.36 3.61 -10.40
N TYR A 136 -13.46 2.72 -9.96
CA TYR A 136 -12.09 3.12 -9.60
C TYR A 136 -11.42 3.83 -10.77
N ARG A 137 -10.60 4.82 -10.47
CA ARG A 137 -9.75 5.54 -11.43
C ARG A 137 -8.31 5.68 -10.94
N HIS A 138 -7.91 4.91 -9.92
CA HIS A 138 -6.55 4.89 -9.37
C HIS A 138 -6.14 3.44 -9.09
N ILE A 139 -4.99 3.03 -9.64
CA ILE A 139 -4.40 1.71 -9.46
C ILE A 139 -2.98 1.87 -8.91
N ASP A 140 -2.71 1.26 -7.76
CA ASP A 140 -1.40 1.20 -7.12
C ASP A 140 -0.76 -0.18 -7.33
N THR A 141 0.48 -0.16 -7.84
CA THR A 141 1.35 -1.33 -7.94
C THR A 141 2.79 -0.97 -7.53
N ALA A 142 3.75 -1.85 -7.77
CA ALA A 142 5.18 -1.59 -7.65
C ALA A 142 5.97 -2.59 -8.49
N ALA A 143 7.15 -2.20 -8.97
CA ALA A 143 8.07 -3.11 -9.66
C ALA A 143 8.39 -4.36 -8.83
N ALA A 144 8.55 -4.20 -7.51
CA ALA A 144 8.79 -5.28 -6.55
C ALA A 144 7.61 -6.27 -6.37
N TYR A 145 6.41 -5.96 -6.86
CA TYR A 145 5.25 -6.86 -6.77
C TYR A 145 5.23 -7.88 -7.92
N GLY A 146 5.99 -7.65 -8.99
CA GLY A 146 6.12 -8.59 -10.12
C GLY A 146 4.86 -8.77 -10.96
N ASN A 147 3.88 -7.85 -10.87
CA ASN A 147 2.58 -7.95 -11.52
C ASN A 147 2.18 -6.70 -12.35
N GLU A 148 3.10 -5.77 -12.58
CA GLU A 148 2.89 -4.56 -13.41
C GLU A 148 2.36 -4.89 -14.82
N ARG A 149 2.85 -5.97 -15.43
CA ARG A 149 2.40 -6.45 -16.74
C ARG A 149 0.92 -6.82 -16.75
N GLN A 150 0.42 -7.36 -15.64
CA GLN A 150 -0.98 -7.75 -15.47
C GLN A 150 -1.86 -6.56 -15.03
N VAL A 151 -1.29 -5.54 -14.39
CA VAL A 151 -1.95 -4.23 -14.23
C VAL A 151 -2.20 -3.60 -15.60
N GLY A 152 -1.19 -3.53 -16.46
CA GLY A 152 -1.33 -3.02 -17.84
C GLY A 152 -2.37 -3.78 -18.67
N GLU A 153 -2.41 -5.11 -18.53
CA GLU A 153 -3.45 -5.96 -19.12
C GLU A 153 -4.86 -5.62 -18.59
N GLY A 154 -5.03 -5.49 -17.28
CA GLY A 154 -6.32 -5.15 -16.67
C GLY A 154 -6.83 -3.77 -17.08
N ILE A 155 -5.93 -2.78 -17.21
CA ILE A 155 -6.26 -1.44 -17.71
C ILE A 155 -6.77 -1.52 -19.15
N ARG A 156 -6.04 -2.18 -20.07
CA ARG A 156 -6.48 -2.34 -21.46
C ARG A 156 -7.79 -3.12 -21.59
N ARG A 157 -8.04 -4.14 -20.75
CA ARG A 157 -9.31 -4.89 -20.73
C ARG A 157 -10.51 -4.08 -20.21
N SER A 158 -10.27 -3.01 -19.46
CA SER A 158 -11.35 -2.14 -18.98
C SER A 158 -12.04 -1.39 -20.12
N GLY A 159 -11.31 -1.11 -21.21
CA GLY A 159 -11.78 -0.30 -22.33
C GLY A 159 -11.83 1.21 -22.04
N LEU A 160 -11.25 1.66 -20.93
CA LEU A 160 -11.06 3.08 -20.62
C LEU A 160 -9.86 3.66 -21.37
N ASP A 161 -9.91 4.97 -21.65
CA ASP A 161 -8.77 5.70 -22.16
C ASP A 161 -7.66 5.80 -21.11
N ARG A 162 -6.38 5.85 -21.55
CA ARG A 162 -5.23 5.89 -20.64
C ARG A 162 -5.31 7.07 -19.67
N ASP A 163 -5.70 8.24 -20.14
CA ASP A 163 -5.74 9.47 -19.32
C ASP A 163 -6.91 9.50 -18.30
N ASP A 164 -7.88 8.58 -18.39
CA ASP A 164 -8.89 8.40 -17.34
C ASP A 164 -8.35 7.66 -16.10
N VAL A 165 -7.27 6.89 -16.23
CA VAL A 165 -6.74 6.02 -15.17
C VAL A 165 -5.47 6.58 -14.55
N PHE A 166 -5.51 6.92 -13.27
CA PHE A 166 -4.32 7.28 -12.49
C PHE A 166 -3.50 6.03 -12.16
N ILE A 167 -2.31 5.90 -12.74
CA ILE A 167 -1.40 4.77 -12.54
C ILE A 167 -0.25 5.19 -11.62
N GLU A 168 -0.11 4.44 -10.52
CA GLU A 168 0.95 4.57 -9.53
C GLU A 168 1.83 3.31 -9.50
N THR A 169 3.14 3.48 -9.55
CA THR A 169 4.12 2.41 -9.29
C THR A 169 5.32 2.94 -8.50
N LYS A 170 6.22 2.03 -8.09
CA LYS A 170 7.28 2.32 -7.11
C LYS A 170 8.62 1.72 -7.50
N VAL A 171 9.67 2.52 -7.39
CA VAL A 171 11.07 2.11 -7.56
C VAL A 171 11.52 1.30 -6.34
N TRP A 172 12.09 0.12 -6.55
CA TRP A 172 12.62 -0.72 -5.47
C TRP A 172 14.06 -0.34 -5.11
N PRO A 173 14.52 -0.46 -3.84
CA PRO A 173 15.88 -0.06 -3.44
C PRO A 173 17.05 -0.73 -4.18
N SER A 174 16.85 -1.86 -4.88
CA SER A 174 17.87 -2.42 -5.79
C SER A 174 18.22 -1.47 -6.95
N ASP A 175 17.26 -0.64 -7.34
CA ASP A 175 17.33 0.25 -8.50
C ASP A 175 17.45 1.73 -8.06
N TYR A 176 17.77 2.00 -6.79
CA TYR A 176 18.09 3.36 -6.31
C TYR A 176 19.46 3.77 -6.79
N GLY A 177 19.63 5.05 -7.12
CA GLY A 177 20.72 5.57 -7.94
C GLY A 177 20.11 6.34 -9.11
N TYR A 178 20.84 7.30 -9.67
CA TYR A 178 20.26 8.22 -10.66
C TYR A 178 19.91 7.48 -11.97
N ASP A 179 20.92 6.92 -12.63
CA ASP A 179 20.72 6.19 -13.89
C ASP A 179 19.89 4.91 -13.69
N GLU A 180 20.06 4.24 -12.55
CA GLU A 180 19.31 3.03 -12.21
C GLU A 180 17.81 3.32 -12.03
N THR A 181 17.44 4.48 -11.47
CA THR A 181 16.04 4.89 -11.33
C THR A 181 15.42 5.35 -12.66
N LEU A 182 16.19 5.98 -13.54
CA LEU A 182 15.73 6.25 -14.92
C LEU A 182 15.43 4.93 -15.66
N HIS A 183 16.33 3.94 -15.57
CA HIS A 183 16.11 2.60 -16.12
C HIS A 183 14.93 1.88 -15.46
N ALA A 184 14.71 2.03 -14.14
CA ALA A 184 13.55 1.47 -13.45
C ALA A 184 12.22 2.04 -13.96
N TRP A 185 12.16 3.34 -14.30
CA TRP A 185 11.01 3.94 -14.97
C TRP A 185 10.77 3.29 -16.35
N GLU A 186 11.82 3.04 -17.14
CA GLU A 186 11.71 2.37 -18.45
C GLU A 186 11.27 0.90 -18.36
N LYS A 187 11.69 0.18 -17.31
CA LYS A 187 11.21 -1.19 -17.03
C LYS A 187 9.72 -1.18 -16.69
N SER A 188 9.31 -0.30 -15.77
CA SER A 188 7.93 -0.25 -15.27
C SER A 188 6.94 0.18 -16.36
N THR A 189 7.26 1.25 -17.11
CA THR A 189 6.43 1.76 -18.22
C THR A 189 6.25 0.73 -19.34
N ARG A 190 7.32 0.03 -19.72
CA ARG A 190 7.30 -1.06 -20.71
C ARG A 190 6.42 -2.24 -20.29
N LYS A 191 6.44 -2.61 -19.01
CA LYS A 191 5.58 -3.69 -18.47
C LYS A 191 4.12 -3.27 -18.43
N LEU A 192 3.84 -2.08 -17.91
CA LEU A 192 2.50 -1.48 -17.86
C LEU A 192 1.94 -1.22 -19.27
N GLY A 193 2.80 -1.00 -20.26
CA GLY A 193 2.42 -0.64 -21.63
C GLY A 193 1.91 0.79 -21.74
N VAL A 194 2.57 1.74 -21.06
CA VAL A 194 2.18 3.16 -21.01
C VAL A 194 3.42 4.07 -21.11
N ASP A 195 3.33 5.20 -21.81
CA ASP A 195 4.47 6.10 -22.03
C ASP A 195 4.67 7.15 -20.92
N ARG A 196 3.72 7.23 -19.97
CA ARG A 196 3.71 8.18 -18.85
C ARG A 196 3.10 7.53 -17.61
N LEU A 197 3.59 7.87 -16.43
CA LEU A 197 2.97 7.52 -15.14
C LEU A 197 2.29 8.73 -14.50
N ASP A 198 1.28 8.51 -13.67
CA ASP A 198 0.63 9.58 -12.93
C ASP A 198 1.35 9.88 -11.62
N LEU A 199 1.86 8.84 -10.97
CA LEU A 199 2.70 8.93 -9.78
C LEU A 199 3.81 7.86 -9.82
N LEU A 200 5.06 8.28 -9.59
CA LEU A 200 6.18 7.37 -9.34
C LEU A 200 6.81 7.71 -7.99
N ILE A 201 6.94 6.72 -7.10
CA ILE A 201 7.50 6.93 -5.76
C ILE A 201 8.69 6.02 -5.44
N LEU A 202 9.55 6.47 -4.54
CA LEU A 202 10.56 5.60 -3.90
C LEU A 202 9.87 4.70 -2.88
N HIS A 203 9.88 3.38 -3.09
CA HIS A 203 9.09 2.41 -2.31
C HIS A 203 9.48 2.30 -0.82
N GLN A 204 10.71 2.63 -0.44
CA GLN A 204 11.23 2.50 0.92
C GLN A 204 12.25 3.61 1.20
N GLN A 205 12.44 4.00 2.46
CA GLN A 205 13.47 4.96 2.85
C GLN A 205 14.90 4.48 2.54
N ALA A 206 15.15 3.16 2.70
CA ALA A 206 16.46 2.53 2.57
C ALA A 206 17.56 3.28 3.36
N ALA A 207 17.37 3.40 4.68
CA ALA A 207 18.15 4.29 5.56
C ALA A 207 19.68 4.12 5.46
N ASN A 208 20.18 2.90 5.28
CA ASN A 208 21.61 2.59 5.12
C ASN A 208 22.15 2.84 3.70
N LEU A 209 21.30 3.17 2.73
CA LEU A 209 21.62 3.45 1.32
C LEU A 209 21.20 4.88 0.92
N PHE A 210 21.00 5.77 1.88
CA PHE A 210 20.26 7.02 1.69
C PHE A 210 20.85 7.97 0.63
N ASP A 211 22.16 7.92 0.38
CA ASP A 211 22.79 8.71 -0.69
C ASP A 211 22.33 8.24 -2.09
N ARG A 212 22.05 6.93 -2.24
CA ARG A 212 21.36 6.37 -3.43
C ARG A 212 19.88 6.72 -3.44
N THR A 213 19.22 6.83 -2.27
CA THR A 213 17.84 7.34 -2.15
C THR A 213 17.72 8.78 -2.65
N ILE A 214 18.65 9.67 -2.28
CA ILE A 214 18.73 11.05 -2.80
C ILE A 214 18.97 11.05 -4.32
N ALA A 215 19.94 10.26 -4.81
CA ALA A 215 20.22 10.16 -6.24
C ALA A 215 19.02 9.63 -7.05
N ALA A 216 18.30 8.64 -6.52
CA ALA A 216 17.06 8.12 -7.09
C ALA A 216 15.98 9.22 -7.16
N TYR A 217 15.84 10.01 -6.10
CA TYR A 217 14.86 11.10 -6.09
C TYR A 217 15.20 12.19 -7.11
N ARG A 218 16.48 12.56 -7.29
CA ARG A 218 16.91 13.49 -8.35
C ARG A 218 16.63 12.96 -9.78
N ALA A 219 16.62 11.64 -9.96
CA ALA A 219 16.13 11.03 -11.20
C ALA A 219 14.60 11.17 -11.35
N LEU A 220 13.82 11.03 -10.27
CA LEU A 220 12.38 11.31 -10.29
C LEU A 220 12.09 12.78 -10.65
N GLU A 221 12.86 13.74 -10.13
CA GLU A 221 12.76 15.16 -10.49
C GLU A 221 12.98 15.39 -11.99
N SER A 222 13.96 14.70 -12.57
CA SER A 222 14.25 14.78 -14.00
C SER A 222 13.12 14.17 -14.85
N LEU A 223 12.56 13.02 -14.44
CA LEU A 223 11.38 12.43 -15.07
C LEU A 223 10.13 13.34 -14.97
N LEU A 224 10.00 14.11 -13.87
CA LEU A 224 8.93 15.09 -13.70
C LEU A 224 9.11 16.29 -14.63
N ALA A 225 10.32 16.83 -14.72
CA ALA A 225 10.65 17.95 -15.61
C ALA A 225 10.45 17.58 -17.09
N ASP A 226 10.79 16.34 -17.48
CA ASP A 226 10.54 15.77 -18.81
C ASP A 226 9.05 15.46 -19.10
N GLY A 227 8.16 15.56 -18.10
CA GLY A 227 6.74 15.21 -18.23
C GLY A 227 6.45 13.70 -18.35
N ARG A 228 7.47 12.85 -18.11
CA ARG A 228 7.39 11.37 -18.11
C ARG A 228 6.62 10.81 -16.91
N VAL A 229 6.52 11.61 -15.84
CA VAL A 229 5.65 11.36 -14.68
C VAL A 229 4.90 12.66 -14.34
N ARG A 230 3.65 12.57 -13.85
CA ARG A 230 2.86 13.77 -13.48
C ARG A 230 3.13 14.24 -12.05
N ALA A 231 3.46 13.32 -11.15
CA ALA A 231 3.82 13.59 -9.77
C ALA A 231 4.89 12.58 -9.30
N ILE A 232 5.64 12.98 -8.28
CA ILE A 232 6.69 12.15 -7.66
C ILE A 232 6.55 12.19 -6.14
N GLY A 233 7.02 11.15 -5.47
CA GLY A 233 6.87 11.03 -4.02
C GLY A 233 7.70 9.92 -3.42
N VAL A 234 7.33 9.52 -2.21
CA VAL A 234 8.06 8.53 -1.41
C VAL A 234 7.09 7.58 -0.70
N SER A 235 7.62 6.52 -0.09
CA SER A 235 6.86 5.58 0.71
C SER A 235 7.69 5.11 1.90
N ASN A 236 7.08 5.08 3.08
CA ASN A 236 7.71 4.69 4.35
C ASN A 236 8.89 5.57 4.74
N PHE A 237 8.76 6.90 4.58
CA PHE A 237 9.75 7.86 5.11
C PHE A 237 9.30 8.41 6.45
N THR A 238 10.21 8.43 7.43
CA THR A 238 10.02 9.12 8.72
C THR A 238 10.15 10.65 8.55
N PRO A 239 9.73 11.48 9.53
CA PRO A 239 9.89 12.94 9.43
C PRO A 239 11.35 13.36 9.27
N ALA A 240 12.27 12.70 9.98
CA ALA A 240 13.71 12.95 9.88
C ALA A 240 14.28 12.58 8.50
N ALA A 241 13.75 11.53 7.86
CA ALA A 241 14.14 11.15 6.52
C ALA A 241 13.56 12.09 5.44
N LEU A 242 12.33 12.58 5.62
CA LEU A 242 11.79 13.64 4.77
C LEU A 242 12.66 14.90 4.84
N ASP A 243 13.05 15.33 6.04
CA ASP A 243 13.91 16.50 6.22
C ASP A 243 15.31 16.30 5.63
N ARG A 244 15.90 15.10 5.78
CA ARG A 244 17.19 14.77 5.16
C ARG A 244 17.10 14.72 3.62
N LEU A 245 15.99 14.25 3.06
CA LEU A 245 15.77 14.24 1.62
C LEU A 245 15.59 15.67 1.09
N MET A 246 14.69 16.44 1.70
CA MET A 246 14.33 17.81 1.29
C MET A 246 15.44 18.84 1.48
N ALA A 247 16.51 18.51 2.22
CA ALA A 247 17.73 19.31 2.26
C ALA A 247 18.60 19.18 0.99
N GLU A 248 18.34 18.18 0.15
CA GLU A 248 19.21 17.76 -0.96
C GLU A 248 18.48 17.69 -2.32
N VAL A 249 17.19 18.03 -2.38
CA VAL A 249 16.35 17.95 -3.60
C VAL A 249 15.47 19.20 -3.72
N ASP A 250 15.08 19.55 -4.95
CA ASP A 250 14.36 20.79 -5.27
C ASP A 250 12.82 20.63 -5.18
N VAL A 251 12.31 19.41 -5.41
CA VAL A 251 10.88 19.09 -5.48
C VAL A 251 10.41 18.37 -4.22
N VAL A 252 9.48 18.99 -3.51
CA VAL A 252 8.81 18.38 -2.35
C VAL A 252 8.01 17.13 -2.77
N PRO A 253 8.14 15.98 -2.07
CA PRO A 253 7.32 14.80 -2.32
C PRO A 253 5.82 15.11 -2.35
N ALA A 254 5.14 14.83 -3.46
CA ALA A 254 3.70 15.06 -3.57
C ALA A 254 2.89 14.13 -2.66
N VAL A 255 3.44 12.93 -2.38
CA VAL A 255 2.84 11.87 -1.55
C VAL A 255 3.94 11.24 -0.67
N ASN A 256 3.59 10.87 0.57
CA ASN A 256 4.28 9.82 1.32
C ASN A 256 3.30 8.68 1.60
N GLN A 257 3.51 7.53 0.98
CA GLN A 257 2.66 6.34 1.13
C GLN A 257 3.14 5.51 2.34
N VAL A 258 2.31 5.40 3.39
CA VAL A 258 2.71 4.86 4.70
C VAL A 258 1.68 3.88 5.26
N GLU A 259 2.10 3.04 6.22
CA GLU A 259 1.18 2.19 7.00
C GLU A 259 0.21 3.09 7.76
N LEU A 260 -1.09 2.98 7.48
CA LEU A 260 -2.05 3.79 8.23
C LEU A 260 -3.39 3.06 8.28
N HIS A 261 -3.85 2.78 9.50
CA HIS A 261 -5.11 2.11 9.80
C HIS A 261 -5.50 2.42 11.26
N PRO A 262 -6.70 2.08 11.77
CA PRO A 262 -7.12 2.48 13.11
C PRO A 262 -6.15 2.14 14.26
N TYR A 263 -5.47 0.99 14.23
CA TYR A 263 -4.47 0.63 15.25
C TYR A 263 -3.10 1.30 15.09
N HIS A 264 -2.87 2.06 14.02
CA HIS A 264 -1.61 2.76 13.74
C HIS A 264 -1.92 4.01 12.91
N SER A 265 -2.34 5.09 13.58
CA SER A 265 -2.87 6.29 12.91
C SER A 265 -1.80 7.32 12.56
N GLN A 266 -0.62 7.25 13.21
CA GLN A 266 0.56 8.09 12.94
C GLN A 266 0.29 9.61 12.92
N PRO A 267 -0.33 10.21 13.95
CA PRO A 267 -0.78 11.61 13.91
C PRO A 267 0.38 12.60 13.71
N ALA A 268 1.53 12.38 14.38
CA ALA A 268 2.71 13.23 14.25
C ALA A 268 3.34 13.18 12.84
N LEU A 269 3.23 12.05 12.13
CA LEU A 269 3.69 11.94 10.74
C LEU A 269 2.73 12.65 9.78
N GLN A 270 1.42 12.53 10.01
CA GLN A 270 0.40 13.28 9.25
C GLN A 270 0.56 14.80 9.42
N GLU A 271 0.84 15.28 10.63
CA GLU A 271 1.16 16.69 10.89
C GLU A 271 2.44 17.12 10.14
N ALA A 272 3.49 16.29 10.17
CA ALA A 272 4.72 16.55 9.42
C ALA A 272 4.50 16.59 7.90
N HIS A 273 3.61 15.76 7.35
CA HIS A 273 3.20 15.80 5.95
C HIS A 273 2.44 17.09 5.61
N ALA A 274 1.42 17.43 6.40
CA ALA A 274 0.60 18.63 6.21
C ALA A 274 1.43 19.91 6.24
N ALA A 275 2.36 20.02 7.20
CA ALA A 275 3.29 21.14 7.32
C ALA A 275 4.24 21.31 6.11
N ARG A 276 4.42 20.27 5.29
CA ARG A 276 5.26 20.25 4.08
C ARG A 276 4.44 20.23 2.78
N GLY A 277 3.11 20.20 2.85
CA GLY A 277 2.24 20.08 1.66
C GLY A 277 2.25 18.69 1.00
N ILE A 278 2.69 17.66 1.74
CA ILE A 278 2.75 16.27 1.29
C ILE A 278 1.38 15.62 1.55
N LEU A 279 0.81 14.92 0.56
CA LEU A 279 -0.39 14.13 0.81
C LEU A 279 -0.04 12.83 1.55
N THR A 280 -0.77 12.53 2.64
CA THR A 280 -0.71 11.21 3.28
C THR A 280 -1.53 10.21 2.48
N GLN A 281 -0.89 9.11 2.07
CA GLN A 281 -1.56 7.99 1.41
C GLN A 281 -1.39 6.71 2.24
N ALA A 282 -2.50 6.04 2.54
CA ALA A 282 -2.54 4.88 3.42
C ALA A 282 -2.41 3.57 2.64
N TRP A 283 -1.32 2.83 2.87
CA TRP A 283 -1.24 1.40 2.56
C TRP A 283 -1.72 0.56 3.75
N SER A 284 -2.28 -0.62 3.45
CA SER A 284 -3.08 -1.42 4.41
C SER A 284 -4.19 -0.63 5.14
N PRO A 285 -5.00 0.21 4.46
CA PRO A 285 -5.95 1.12 5.11
C PRO A 285 -7.02 0.42 5.96
N ILE A 286 -7.43 -0.78 5.54
CA ILE A 286 -8.36 -1.63 6.31
C ILE A 286 -7.64 -2.57 7.29
N GLY A 287 -6.40 -2.25 7.68
CA GLY A 287 -5.53 -3.04 8.56
C GLY A 287 -5.16 -4.43 8.04
N GLY A 288 -5.06 -4.64 6.73
CA GLY A 288 -4.71 -5.95 6.15
C GLY A 288 -3.42 -6.56 6.73
N ILE A 289 -2.44 -5.71 7.06
CA ILE A 289 -1.20 -6.05 7.77
C ILE A 289 -1.44 -6.74 9.13
N THR A 290 -2.58 -6.47 9.81
CA THR A 290 -2.92 -7.02 11.13
C THR A 290 -3.60 -8.39 11.09
N PHE A 291 -4.02 -8.89 9.92
CA PHE A 291 -4.74 -10.18 9.82
C PHE A 291 -4.50 -11.02 8.56
N TYR A 292 -3.87 -10.49 7.51
CA TYR A 292 -3.48 -11.32 6.36
C TYR A 292 -2.32 -12.28 6.72
N PRO A 293 -2.23 -13.45 6.06
CA PRO A 293 -1.09 -14.36 6.23
C PRO A 293 0.22 -13.73 5.73
N GLY A 294 1.27 -13.74 6.55
CA GLY A 294 2.58 -13.21 6.18
C GLY A 294 3.53 -13.12 7.38
N PRO A 295 4.72 -12.51 7.22
CA PRO A 295 5.80 -12.52 8.20
C PRO A 295 5.60 -11.61 9.42
N TRP A 296 4.38 -11.11 9.64
CA TRP A 296 4.06 -10.02 10.58
C TRP A 296 3.72 -10.50 12.01
N GLY A 297 4.02 -11.76 12.35
CA GLY A 297 3.80 -12.34 13.67
C GLY A 297 2.41 -12.97 13.87
N ASP A 298 2.28 -13.75 14.95
CA ASP A 298 1.06 -14.53 15.26
C ASP A 298 0.16 -13.86 16.31
N GLU A 299 0.67 -12.86 17.05
CA GLU A 299 -0.05 -12.17 18.15
C GLU A 299 -0.89 -10.96 17.68
N ARG A 300 -1.14 -10.83 16.38
CA ARG A 300 -1.81 -9.66 15.79
C ARG A 300 -3.33 -9.68 16.05
N ARG A 301 -3.89 -8.50 16.32
CA ARG A 301 -5.35 -8.30 16.46
C ARG A 301 -5.97 -7.93 15.12
N ASN A 302 -7.02 -8.63 14.73
CA ASN A 302 -7.74 -8.39 13.47
C ASN A 302 -8.65 -7.16 13.59
N VAL A 303 -8.29 -6.03 12.97
CA VAL A 303 -9.08 -4.78 13.05
C VAL A 303 -10.49 -4.92 12.44
N MET A 304 -10.70 -5.86 11.52
CA MET A 304 -12.04 -6.16 10.98
C MET A 304 -13.00 -6.77 12.01
N GLN A 305 -12.49 -7.18 13.17
CA GLN A 305 -13.24 -7.75 14.30
C GLN A 305 -13.29 -6.81 15.51
N ASP A 306 -12.80 -5.57 15.39
CA ASP A 306 -12.83 -4.59 16.47
C ASP A 306 -14.27 -4.19 16.82
N GLU A 307 -14.62 -4.22 18.11
CA GLU A 307 -15.98 -3.93 18.59
C GLU A 307 -16.39 -2.47 18.34
N THR A 308 -15.44 -1.52 18.37
CA THR A 308 -15.71 -0.11 18.09
C THR A 308 -16.03 0.09 16.62
N ILE A 309 -15.19 -0.47 15.73
CA ILE A 309 -15.43 -0.42 14.28
C ILE A 309 -16.75 -1.14 13.94
N GLY A 310 -17.01 -2.30 14.54
CA GLY A 310 -18.25 -3.07 14.34
C GLY A 310 -19.50 -2.31 14.78
N ALA A 311 -19.45 -1.61 15.91
CA ALA A 311 -20.56 -0.79 16.39
C ALA A 311 -20.85 0.42 15.47
N ILE A 312 -19.81 1.09 14.98
CA ILE A 312 -19.95 2.19 14.00
C ILE A 312 -20.52 1.65 12.68
N ALA A 313 -19.99 0.53 12.19
CA ALA A 313 -20.46 -0.13 10.97
C ALA A 313 -21.95 -0.51 11.06
N ALA A 314 -22.39 -1.05 12.18
CA ALA A 314 -23.79 -1.35 12.44
C ALA A 314 -24.69 -0.10 12.48
N ALA A 315 -24.22 1.00 13.09
CA ALA A 315 -24.97 2.26 13.16
C ALA A 315 -25.19 2.91 11.79
N HIS A 316 -24.22 2.77 10.87
CA HIS A 316 -24.27 3.32 9.51
C HIS A 316 -24.82 2.34 8.46
N GLY A 317 -25.09 1.07 8.82
CA GLY A 317 -25.53 0.04 7.88
C GLY A 317 -24.46 -0.36 6.85
N LYS A 318 -23.18 -0.28 7.24
CA LYS A 318 -21.99 -0.47 6.40
C LYS A 318 -21.12 -1.61 6.93
N SER A 319 -20.07 -1.99 6.21
CA SER A 319 -19.07 -2.95 6.68
C SER A 319 -17.94 -2.28 7.47
N PRO A 320 -17.18 -3.02 8.30
CA PRO A 320 -15.97 -2.51 8.95
C PRO A 320 -14.94 -1.92 7.97
N ALA A 321 -14.79 -2.52 6.78
CA ALA A 321 -13.90 -2.00 5.74
C ALA A 321 -14.38 -0.65 5.21
N GLN A 322 -15.68 -0.50 4.97
CA GLN A 322 -16.28 0.76 4.51
C GLN A 322 -16.12 1.88 5.55
N VAL A 323 -16.29 1.58 6.85
CA VAL A 323 -16.05 2.54 7.93
C VAL A 323 -14.60 3.01 7.96
N MET A 324 -13.63 2.09 7.92
CA MET A 324 -12.20 2.47 7.91
C MET A 324 -11.85 3.30 6.68
N LEU A 325 -12.33 2.92 5.49
CA LEU A 325 -12.09 3.68 4.26
C LEU A 325 -12.75 5.05 4.27
N ARG A 326 -13.97 5.19 4.81
CA ARG A 326 -14.62 6.49 4.99
C ARG A 326 -13.85 7.38 5.98
N TRP A 327 -13.31 6.81 7.06
CA TRP A 327 -12.44 7.51 8.01
C TRP A 327 -11.18 8.07 7.33
N HIS A 328 -10.54 7.34 6.40
CA HIS A 328 -9.45 7.90 5.59
C HIS A 328 -9.90 9.10 4.75
N VAL A 329 -10.99 8.95 3.99
CA VAL A 329 -11.47 9.98 3.06
C VAL A 329 -11.87 11.25 3.82
N GLN A 330 -12.66 11.14 4.90
CA GLN A 330 -13.08 12.30 5.70
C GLN A 330 -11.95 13.01 6.45
N GLN A 331 -10.82 12.33 6.71
CA GLN A 331 -9.61 12.95 7.25
C GLN A 331 -8.61 13.37 6.14
N GLY A 332 -9.06 13.46 4.88
CA GLY A 332 -8.29 14.04 3.76
C GLY A 332 -7.15 13.15 3.24
N ARG A 333 -7.15 11.86 3.57
CA ARG A 333 -6.12 10.90 3.12
C ARG A 333 -6.53 10.19 1.83
N SER A 334 -5.54 9.88 0.99
CA SER A 334 -5.72 8.83 -0.03
C SER A 334 -5.57 7.46 0.63
N ALA A 335 -6.26 6.43 0.15
CA ALA A 335 -6.19 5.07 0.65
C ALA A 335 -6.27 4.03 -0.48
N ILE A 336 -5.44 3.00 -0.40
CA ILE A 336 -5.29 1.96 -1.43
C ILE A 336 -5.62 0.54 -0.91
N PRO A 337 -6.89 0.23 -0.60
CA PRO A 337 -7.28 -1.12 -0.18
C PRO A 337 -6.95 -2.17 -1.27
N LYS A 338 -6.44 -3.33 -0.83
CA LYS A 338 -6.14 -4.45 -1.73
C LYS A 338 -7.23 -5.52 -1.70
N SER A 339 -7.68 -5.95 -2.87
CA SER A 339 -8.52 -7.15 -3.04
C SER A 339 -8.43 -7.70 -4.45
N THR A 340 -8.47 -9.02 -4.61
CA THR A 340 -8.73 -9.70 -5.89
C THR A 340 -10.16 -10.23 -6.01
N ASN A 341 -10.95 -10.15 -4.92
CA ASN A 341 -12.34 -10.59 -4.89
C ASN A 341 -13.27 -9.46 -5.39
N PRO A 342 -14.07 -9.67 -6.45
CA PRO A 342 -14.95 -8.65 -7.03
C PRO A 342 -15.95 -8.01 -6.06
N ALA A 343 -16.54 -8.79 -5.15
CA ALA A 343 -17.52 -8.26 -4.20
C ALA A 343 -16.85 -7.31 -3.19
N ARG A 344 -15.67 -7.66 -2.68
CA ARG A 344 -14.89 -6.76 -1.80
C ARG A 344 -14.35 -5.54 -2.53
N ILE A 345 -14.00 -5.64 -3.82
CA ILE A 345 -13.63 -4.46 -4.62
C ILE A 345 -14.84 -3.50 -4.73
N ALA A 346 -16.04 -4.02 -4.97
CA ALA A 346 -17.25 -3.20 -5.01
C ALA A 346 -17.59 -2.59 -3.63
N GLU A 347 -17.50 -3.39 -2.55
CA GLU A 347 -17.75 -2.95 -1.17
C GLU A 347 -16.80 -1.82 -0.75
N ASN A 348 -15.49 -1.97 -1.01
CA ASN A 348 -14.47 -0.98 -0.68
C ASN A 348 -14.62 0.35 -1.44
N PHE A 349 -15.35 0.37 -2.56
CA PHE A 349 -15.63 1.58 -3.32
C PHE A 349 -16.93 2.29 -2.86
N ASP A 350 -17.79 1.59 -2.12
CA ASP A 350 -19.08 2.08 -1.65
C ASP A 350 -18.94 2.87 -0.33
N VAL A 351 -18.18 3.96 -0.40
CA VAL A 351 -17.75 4.80 0.74
C VAL A 351 -17.99 6.31 0.55
N PHE A 352 -18.91 6.65 -0.36
CA PHE A 352 -19.18 8.04 -0.77
C PHE A 352 -20.64 8.48 -0.59
N ASP A 353 -21.48 7.65 0.05
CA ASP A 353 -22.92 7.90 0.26
C ASP A 353 -23.34 7.92 1.75
N PHE A 354 -22.36 7.98 2.66
CA PHE A 354 -22.55 8.16 4.09
C PHE A 354 -21.41 8.98 4.70
N ASP A 355 -21.63 9.54 5.89
CA ASP A 355 -20.62 10.27 6.67
C ASP A 355 -20.53 9.74 8.09
N LEU A 356 -19.32 9.51 8.56
CA LEU A 356 -19.00 9.29 9.97
C LEU A 356 -19.15 10.60 10.74
N SER A 357 -19.75 10.53 11.93
CA SER A 357 -19.85 11.68 12.82
C SER A 357 -18.49 12.04 13.44
N ALA A 358 -18.38 13.23 14.04
CA ALA A 358 -17.18 13.61 14.78
C ALA A 358 -16.87 12.66 15.96
N ASP A 359 -17.91 12.08 16.58
CA ASP A 359 -17.76 11.06 17.62
C ASP A 359 -17.24 9.72 17.04
N ASP A 360 -17.79 9.29 15.90
CA ASP A 360 -17.31 8.08 15.22
C ASP A 360 -15.83 8.22 14.81
N LEU A 361 -15.43 9.36 14.25
CA LEU A 361 -14.04 9.65 13.88
C LEU A 361 -13.13 9.62 15.12
N ALA A 362 -13.49 10.32 16.19
CA ALA A 362 -12.72 10.35 17.43
C ALA A 362 -12.61 8.97 18.10
N ARG A 363 -13.65 8.13 18.01
CA ARG A 363 -13.64 6.75 18.50
C ARG A 363 -12.76 5.83 17.67
N ILE A 364 -12.61 6.08 16.37
CA ILE A 364 -11.65 5.35 15.50
C ILE A 364 -10.22 5.80 15.80
N ASP A 365 -9.98 7.12 15.92
CA ASP A 365 -8.67 7.68 16.25
C ASP A 365 -8.16 7.16 17.62
N ALA A 366 -9.06 6.95 18.58
CA ALA A 366 -8.76 6.39 19.91
C ALA A 366 -8.35 4.90 19.92
N LEU A 367 -8.38 4.21 18.77
CA LEU A 367 -7.91 2.83 18.64
C LEU A 367 -6.39 2.71 18.39
N ASP A 368 -5.70 3.83 18.13
CA ASP A 368 -4.26 3.84 17.84
C ASP A 368 -3.45 3.27 19.01
N THR A 369 -2.63 2.25 18.74
CA THR A 369 -1.73 1.67 19.76
C THR A 369 -0.36 2.33 19.77
N GLY A 370 -0.06 3.21 18.82
CA GLY A 370 1.26 3.84 18.65
C GLY A 370 2.35 2.89 18.11
N GLU A 371 2.00 1.66 17.76
CA GLU A 371 2.94 0.62 17.29
C GLU A 371 2.54 0.17 15.88
N GLY A 372 3.52 0.15 14.95
CA GLY A 372 3.30 -0.35 13.59
C GLY A 372 3.31 -1.87 13.51
N SER A 373 2.54 -2.44 12.59
CA SER A 373 2.51 -3.89 12.30
C SER A 373 3.41 -4.28 11.11
N GLY A 374 3.83 -3.31 10.31
CA GLY A 374 4.73 -3.48 9.18
C GLY A 374 6.22 -3.44 9.55
N PRO A 375 7.09 -3.47 8.54
CA PRO A 375 8.53 -3.36 8.74
C PRO A 375 8.92 -1.95 9.20
N ASP A 376 9.83 -1.87 10.17
CA ASP A 376 10.50 -0.64 10.59
C ASP A 376 11.04 0.16 9.37
N PRO A 377 10.63 1.42 9.16
CA PRO A 377 11.15 2.30 8.11
C PRO A 377 12.67 2.49 8.13
N ASP A 378 13.28 2.49 9.32
CA ASP A 378 14.72 2.72 9.52
C ASP A 378 15.57 1.44 9.37
N ARG A 379 14.94 0.29 9.07
CA ARG A 379 15.66 -1.00 8.90
C ARG A 379 16.71 -0.94 7.79
N GLU A 380 17.84 -1.61 8.02
CA GLU A 380 18.89 -1.74 7.01
C GLU A 380 18.52 -2.69 5.87
N PHE A 381 18.77 -2.25 4.63
CA PHE A 381 18.66 -3.06 3.43
C PHE A 381 19.95 -3.85 3.19
N GLY A 382 19.94 -5.10 3.64
CA GLY A 382 20.94 -6.10 3.28
C GLY A 382 20.65 -6.79 1.93
N GLU A 383 21.64 -7.50 1.41
CA GLU A 383 21.66 -8.14 0.07
C GLU A 383 20.36 -8.86 -0.31
N ARG A 384 19.72 -9.59 0.62
CA ARG A 384 18.49 -10.35 0.36
C ARG A 384 17.27 -9.49 0.04
N MET A 385 17.26 -8.22 0.47
CA MET A 385 16.19 -7.27 0.14
C MET A 385 16.49 -6.47 -1.12
N LEU A 386 17.76 -6.40 -1.53
CA LEU A 386 18.22 -5.80 -2.79
C LEU A 386 18.15 -6.81 -3.95
N PHE A 387 17.06 -7.58 -4.03
CA PHE A 387 16.83 -8.47 -5.16
C PHE A 387 16.61 -7.66 -6.46
N PRO A 388 17.17 -8.10 -7.60
CA PRO A 388 17.03 -7.37 -8.85
C PRO A 388 15.59 -7.38 -9.34
N ILE A 389 15.10 -6.23 -9.80
CA ILE A 389 13.85 -6.13 -10.55
C ILE A 389 14.10 -6.60 -11.99
N PRO A 390 13.39 -7.64 -12.48
CA PRO A 390 13.54 -8.13 -13.85
C PRO A 390 13.29 -7.05 -14.91
N GLU A 391 13.85 -7.22 -16.11
CA GLU A 391 13.56 -6.35 -17.26
C GLU A 391 12.12 -6.53 -17.81
N ASP A 392 11.62 -7.78 -17.80
CA ASP A 392 10.32 -8.20 -18.35
C ASP A 392 9.20 -8.38 -17.30
#